data_AF-A0AAW7I2L2-F1
#
_entry.id   AF-A0AAW7I2L2-F1
#
_cell.length_a   1.000
_cell.length_b   1.000
_cell.length_c   1.000
_cell.angle_alpha   90.00
_cell.angle_beta   90.00
_cell.angle_gamma   90.00
#
_symmetry.space_group_name_H-M   'P 1'
#
loop_
_entity.id
_entity.type
_entity.pdbx_description
1 polymer ?
#
loop_
_entity_poly.entity_id
_entity_poly.type
_entity_poly.pdbx_seq_one_letter_code
_entity_poly.pdbx_strand_id
1 'polypeptide(L)'
;MTETGYNRPPLLPWNASMPALIPELIAMASDPTVKTPDLLRKAMVAARQLKQREWATWIGYELQGYPDDIDLPPYRVIRCELKARNPFHGLIPIIINHPEYAEAVTTCRIGQSISGLEDAAIPGKNVSFALPPEMMAMLIQDLNLSMEPKRVVGGNQIRALIDAVRNKLLTWALDLAEAGIQGEGMSFTPQEQQEAQQLAPVNIHIRGNATGFQFMQNSPGGQQQQTVTSEQKEAALAALLPWLAQVIAQGKLQREVCAELQAELDTLKAQAASPNPKWPVIGAVAGSVRAILEGAGGEVLAAQALGWLTILIGS
;
A
#
# COMPACT_ATOMS: atom_id res chain seq x y z
N MET A 1 -34.83 51.19 59.51
CA MET A 1 -33.62 50.82 58.76
C MET A 1 -33.38 49.36 59.01
N THR A 2 -33.84 48.51 58.11
CA THR A 2 -33.81 47.05 58.25
C THR A 2 -33.14 46.50 57.00
N GLU A 3 -31.98 45.89 57.19
CA GLU A 3 -31.18 45.20 56.19
C GLU A 3 -31.97 44.02 55.62
N THR A 4 -32.22 44.03 54.32
CA THR A 4 -32.70 42.86 53.58
C THR A 4 -31.51 42.18 52.92
N GLY A 5 -31.09 41.05 53.48
CA GLY A 5 -30.04 40.19 52.93
C GLY A 5 -30.43 39.63 51.56
N TYR A 6 -29.62 39.92 50.55
CA TYR A 6 -29.69 39.31 49.23
C TYR A 6 -29.01 37.93 49.29
N ASN A 7 -29.83 36.88 49.23
CA ASN A 7 -29.37 35.50 49.19
C ASN A 7 -28.78 35.21 47.78
N ARG A 8 -27.46 35.05 47.67
CA ARG A 8 -26.83 34.61 46.40
C ARG A 8 -27.13 33.12 46.17
N PRO A 9 -27.56 32.71 44.98
CA PRO A 9 -27.67 31.28 44.66
C PRO A 9 -26.27 30.62 44.66
N PRO A 10 -26.14 29.35 45.07
CA PRO A 10 -24.86 28.67 45.09
C PRO A 10 -24.30 28.52 43.66
N LEU A 11 -23.03 28.87 43.49
CA LEU A 11 -22.28 28.58 42.29
C LEU A 11 -22.21 27.06 42.12
N LEU A 12 -22.89 26.53 41.11
CA LEU A 12 -22.69 25.15 40.68
C LEU A 12 -21.20 24.98 40.32
N PRO A 13 -20.50 23.97 40.84
CA PRO A 13 -19.10 23.76 40.50
C PRO A 13 -18.99 23.50 39.00
N TRP A 14 -18.08 24.20 38.33
CA TRP A 14 -17.66 23.93 36.95
C TRP A 14 -16.88 22.61 36.86
N ASN A 15 -17.48 21.50 37.30
CA ASN A 15 -17.06 20.15 36.95
C ASN A 15 -18.07 19.60 35.94
N ALA A 16 -18.20 20.27 34.79
CA ALA A 16 -18.51 19.53 33.59
C ALA A 16 -17.22 18.76 33.27
N SER A 17 -17.15 17.50 33.68
CA SER A 17 -16.10 16.57 33.27
C SER A 17 -15.96 16.70 31.75
N MET A 18 -14.86 17.30 31.28
CA MET A 18 -14.62 17.41 29.85
C MET A 18 -14.58 15.97 29.32
N PRO A 19 -15.41 15.62 28.33
CA PRO A 19 -15.48 14.24 27.86
C PRO A 19 -14.10 13.82 27.36
N ALA A 20 -13.71 12.61 27.72
CA ALA A 20 -12.48 12.00 27.20
C ALA A 20 -12.58 11.87 25.67
N LEU A 21 -11.48 12.19 24.99
CA LEU A 21 -11.46 12.34 23.54
C LEU A 21 -11.77 11.03 22.80
N ILE A 22 -11.24 9.91 23.29
CA ILE A 22 -11.45 8.60 22.65
C ILE A 22 -12.90 8.09 22.81
N PRO A 23 -13.52 8.12 24.01
CA PRO A 23 -14.94 7.82 24.14
C PRO A 23 -15.86 8.70 23.29
N GLU A 24 -15.55 9.99 23.14
CA GLU A 24 -16.29 10.88 22.25
C GLU A 24 -16.17 10.45 20.78
N LEU A 25 -14.99 10.06 20.33
CA LEU A 25 -14.79 9.53 18.97
C LEU A 25 -15.58 8.23 18.72
N ILE A 26 -15.63 7.32 19.69
CA ILE A 26 -16.42 6.09 19.60
C ILE A 26 -17.92 6.42 19.50
N ALA A 27 -18.40 7.34 20.32
CA ALA A 27 -19.79 7.79 20.28
C ALA A 27 -20.13 8.45 18.92
N MET A 28 -19.27 9.35 18.43
CA MET A 28 -19.45 10.01 17.13
C MET A 28 -19.44 9.02 15.97
N ALA A 29 -18.57 7.99 16.01
CA ALA A 29 -18.50 6.97 14.97
C ALA A 29 -19.72 6.04 14.98
N SER A 30 -20.29 5.79 16.16
CA SER A 30 -21.49 4.97 16.35
C SER A 30 -22.78 5.71 16.02
N ASP A 31 -22.76 7.05 16.02
CA ASP A 31 -23.91 7.88 15.69
C ASP A 31 -24.05 8.04 14.16
N PRO A 32 -25.13 7.54 13.54
CA PRO A 32 -25.35 7.69 12.10
C PRO A 32 -25.68 9.11 11.67
N THR A 33 -26.01 10.03 12.60
CA THR A 33 -26.34 11.43 12.29
C THR A 33 -25.11 12.32 12.14
N VAL A 34 -23.95 11.88 12.66
CA VAL A 34 -22.69 12.62 12.57
C VAL A 34 -22.10 12.48 11.16
N LYS A 35 -21.78 13.59 10.52
CA LYS A 35 -21.13 13.56 9.20
C LYS A 35 -19.71 12.98 9.31
N THR A 36 -19.34 12.16 8.33
CA THR A 36 -18.03 11.50 8.33
C THR A 36 -16.83 12.48 8.34
N PRO A 37 -16.86 13.61 7.61
CA PRO A 37 -15.84 14.66 7.72
C PRO A 37 -15.65 15.20 9.14
N ASP A 38 -16.72 15.37 9.92
CA ASP A 38 -16.63 15.93 11.27
C ASP A 38 -15.99 14.94 12.24
N LEU A 39 -16.36 13.68 12.13
CA LEU A 39 -15.71 12.56 12.82
C LEU A 39 -14.21 12.51 12.48
N LEU A 40 -13.83 12.57 11.20
CA LEU A 40 -12.43 12.56 10.78
C LEU A 40 -11.63 13.77 11.28
N ARG A 41 -12.24 14.97 11.33
CA ARG A 41 -11.57 16.16 11.89
C ARG A 41 -11.28 16.00 13.38
N LYS A 42 -12.22 15.45 14.14
CA LYS A 42 -12.00 15.13 15.57
C LYS A 42 -10.88 14.09 15.72
N ALA A 43 -10.89 13.06 14.87
CA ALA A 43 -9.85 12.03 14.88
C ALA A 43 -8.46 12.55 14.49
N MET A 44 -8.38 13.53 13.57
CA MET A 44 -7.11 14.20 13.23
C MET A 44 -6.47 14.84 14.47
N VAL A 45 -7.28 15.46 15.34
CA VAL A 45 -6.80 16.02 16.60
C VAL A 45 -6.19 14.91 17.47
N ALA A 46 -6.92 13.81 17.67
CA ALA A 46 -6.42 12.66 18.44
C ALA A 46 -5.13 12.08 17.86
N ALA A 47 -5.10 11.78 16.56
CA ALA A 47 -3.93 11.21 15.87
C ALA A 47 -2.69 12.11 15.99
N ARG A 48 -2.85 13.43 15.89
CA ARG A 48 -1.75 14.40 16.04
C ARG A 48 -1.23 14.45 17.46
N GLN A 49 -2.11 14.43 18.46
CA GLN A 49 -1.70 14.47 19.86
C GLN A 49 -1.05 13.16 20.32
N LEU A 50 -1.54 12.02 19.83
CA LEU A 50 -0.92 10.70 20.01
C LEU A 50 0.37 10.51 19.19
N LYS A 51 0.74 11.49 18.35
CA LYS A 51 1.89 11.45 17.44
C LYS A 51 1.86 10.26 16.46
N GLN A 52 0.68 9.72 16.17
CA GLN A 52 0.49 8.65 15.19
C GLN A 52 0.45 9.23 13.78
N ARG A 53 1.64 9.36 13.18
CA ARG A 53 1.82 10.00 11.85
C ARG A 53 1.05 9.29 10.74
N GLU A 54 1.04 7.96 10.73
CA GLU A 54 0.35 7.18 9.69
C GLU A 54 -1.17 7.46 9.71
N TRP A 55 -1.78 7.49 10.89
CA TRP A 55 -3.18 7.85 11.07
C TRP A 55 -3.44 9.30 10.65
N ALA A 56 -2.59 10.25 11.05
CA ALA A 56 -2.74 11.64 10.63
C ALA A 56 -2.65 11.81 9.09
N THR A 57 -1.76 11.07 8.43
CA THR A 57 -1.63 11.06 6.97
C THR A 57 -2.87 10.45 6.31
N TRP A 58 -3.31 9.28 6.77
CA TRP A 58 -4.50 8.61 6.25
C TRP A 58 -5.77 9.46 6.40
N ILE A 59 -6.02 10.03 7.59
CA ILE A 59 -7.14 10.95 7.83
C ILE A 59 -7.03 12.18 6.92
N GLY A 60 -5.81 12.69 6.72
CA GLY A 60 -5.54 13.79 5.79
C GLY A 60 -5.99 13.47 4.36
N TYR A 61 -5.64 12.29 3.85
CA TYR A 61 -6.07 11.83 2.52
C TYR A 61 -7.57 11.61 2.44
N GLU A 62 -8.20 11.05 3.47
CA GLU A 62 -9.66 10.89 3.50
C GLU A 62 -10.39 12.27 3.46
N LEU A 63 -9.84 13.28 4.13
CA LEU A 63 -10.42 14.64 4.17
C LEU A 63 -10.15 15.47 2.90
N GLN A 64 -8.96 15.37 2.32
CA GLN A 64 -8.50 16.24 1.23
C GLN A 64 -8.58 15.58 -0.15
N GLY A 65 -8.69 14.25 -0.17
CA GLY A 65 -8.48 13.43 -1.36
C GLY A 65 -7.08 12.84 -1.39
N TYR A 66 -6.95 11.74 -2.11
CA TYR A 66 -5.71 11.00 -2.30
C TYR A 66 -4.93 11.60 -3.48
N PRO A 67 -3.60 11.79 -3.33
CA PRO A 67 -2.72 12.07 -4.47
C PRO A 67 -2.73 10.95 -5.50
N ASP A 68 -2.47 11.28 -6.76
CA ASP A 68 -2.53 10.32 -7.88
C ASP A 68 -1.45 9.23 -7.80
N ASP A 69 -0.33 9.50 -7.14
CA ASP A 69 0.83 8.62 -7.02
C ASP A 69 0.78 7.69 -5.79
N ILE A 70 -0.30 7.75 -5.01
CA ILE A 70 -0.48 6.97 -3.80
C ILE A 70 -1.37 5.75 -4.05
N ASP A 71 -0.98 4.63 -3.47
CA ASP A 71 -1.81 3.43 -3.44
C ASP A 71 -3.04 3.66 -2.57
N LEU A 72 -4.19 3.45 -3.18
CA LEU A 72 -5.47 3.64 -2.52
C LEU A 72 -5.79 2.45 -1.60
N PRO A 73 -6.42 2.69 -0.44
CA PRO A 73 -6.96 1.61 0.37
C PRO A 73 -7.93 0.72 -0.44
N PRO A 74 -8.03 -0.58 -0.15
CA PRO A 74 -8.88 -1.50 -0.93
C PRO A 74 -10.34 -1.05 -1.08
N TYR A 75 -10.93 -0.45 -0.03
CA TYR A 75 -12.30 0.06 -0.06
C TYR A 75 -12.49 1.30 -0.98
N ARG A 76 -11.41 1.96 -1.41
CA ARG A 76 -11.41 3.04 -2.42
C ARG A 76 -11.33 2.50 -3.86
N VAL A 77 -11.16 1.19 -4.04
CA VAL A 77 -11.12 0.52 -5.35
C VAL A 77 -12.37 -0.34 -5.47
N ILE A 78 -13.33 0.11 -6.29
CA ILE A 78 -14.62 -0.58 -6.44
C ILE A 78 -14.87 -0.97 -7.90
N ARG A 79 -15.72 -1.97 -8.08
CA ARG A 79 -16.23 -2.33 -9.41
C ARG A 79 -17.33 -1.36 -9.82
N CYS A 80 -17.30 -0.92 -11.06
CA CYS A 80 -18.28 -0.02 -11.63
C CYS A 80 -18.82 -0.54 -12.96
N GLU A 81 -20.01 -0.08 -13.33
CA GLU A 81 -20.63 -0.46 -14.59
C GLU A 81 -20.18 0.52 -15.68
N LEU A 82 -19.85 0.00 -16.86
CA LEU A 82 -19.60 0.85 -18.02
C LEU A 82 -20.93 1.13 -18.74
N LYS A 83 -21.29 2.40 -18.90
CA LYS A 83 -22.52 2.82 -19.59
C LYS A 83 -22.26 3.92 -20.59
N ALA A 84 -22.99 3.91 -21.70
CA ALA A 84 -23.06 5.02 -22.64
C ALA A 84 -24.23 5.95 -22.27
N ARG A 85 -24.03 7.26 -22.38
CA ARG A 85 -25.11 8.23 -22.21
C ARG A 85 -25.86 8.46 -23.53
N ASN A 86 -27.04 7.88 -23.65
CA ASN A 86 -27.97 8.14 -24.75
C ASN A 86 -28.88 9.35 -24.40
N PRO A 87 -29.00 10.38 -25.26
CA PRO A 87 -29.85 11.54 -25.00
C PRO A 87 -31.35 11.21 -24.82
N PHE A 88 -31.83 10.14 -25.44
CA PHE A 88 -33.25 9.75 -25.44
C PHE A 88 -33.56 8.61 -24.47
N HIS A 89 -32.64 7.66 -24.31
CA HIS A 89 -32.84 6.43 -23.52
C HIS A 89 -32.07 6.40 -22.18
N GLY A 90 -31.32 7.46 -21.86
CA GLY A 90 -30.54 7.53 -20.64
C GLY A 90 -29.29 6.64 -20.69
N LEU A 91 -28.92 6.04 -19.56
CA LEU A 91 -27.70 5.25 -19.44
C LEU A 91 -27.91 3.83 -19.94
N ILE A 92 -27.20 3.45 -21.00
CA ILE A 92 -27.26 2.11 -21.62
C ILE A 92 -25.99 1.34 -21.26
N PRO A 93 -26.07 0.10 -20.76
CA PRO A 93 -24.88 -0.69 -20.42
C PRO A 93 -24.03 -1.00 -21.66
N ILE A 94 -22.72 -0.91 -21.50
CA ILE A 94 -21.73 -1.39 -22.47
C ILE A 94 -21.18 -2.72 -21.94
N ILE A 95 -21.31 -3.77 -22.75
CA ILE A 95 -20.84 -5.12 -22.40
C ILE A 95 -19.51 -5.37 -23.10
N ILE A 96 -18.50 -5.74 -22.33
CA ILE A 96 -17.18 -6.13 -22.83
C ILE A 96 -17.04 -7.64 -22.62
N ASN A 97 -16.81 -8.38 -23.71
CA ASN A 97 -16.72 -9.85 -23.67
C ASN A 97 -15.33 -10.37 -23.27
N HIS A 98 -14.29 -9.53 -23.31
CA HIS A 98 -12.93 -9.91 -22.92
C HIS A 98 -12.71 -9.66 -21.41
N PRO A 99 -12.54 -10.69 -20.57
CA PRO A 99 -12.54 -10.54 -19.11
C PRO A 99 -11.49 -9.57 -18.56
N GLU A 100 -10.24 -9.67 -19.00
CA GLU A 100 -9.15 -8.80 -18.52
C GLU A 100 -9.37 -7.32 -18.89
N TYR A 101 -9.92 -7.08 -20.08
CA TYR A 101 -10.20 -5.73 -20.57
C TYR A 101 -11.42 -5.15 -19.84
N ALA A 102 -12.45 -5.99 -19.61
CA ALA A 102 -13.60 -5.62 -18.80
C ALA A 102 -13.17 -5.25 -17.39
N GLU A 103 -12.28 -6.02 -16.76
CA GLU A 103 -11.74 -5.75 -15.43
C GLU A 103 -10.99 -4.42 -15.37
N ALA A 104 -10.07 -4.16 -16.30
CA ALA A 104 -9.31 -2.90 -16.33
C ALA A 104 -10.22 -1.68 -16.46
N VAL A 105 -11.27 -1.79 -17.29
CA VAL A 105 -12.18 -0.68 -17.58
C VAL A 105 -13.24 -0.49 -16.49
N THR A 106 -13.70 -1.56 -15.85
CA THR A 106 -14.71 -1.53 -14.77
C THR A 106 -14.12 -1.34 -13.38
N THR A 107 -12.81 -1.19 -13.25
CA THR A 107 -12.17 -0.86 -11.97
C THR A 107 -12.15 0.66 -11.76
N CYS A 108 -12.88 1.12 -10.75
CA CYS A 108 -12.96 2.52 -10.37
C CYS A 108 -12.07 2.79 -9.14
N ARG A 109 -11.06 3.64 -9.34
CA ARG A 109 -10.20 4.18 -8.28
C ARG A 109 -10.78 5.51 -7.79
N ILE A 110 -11.23 5.57 -6.53
CA ILE A 110 -11.95 6.72 -5.96
C ILE A 110 -11.05 7.48 -4.98
N GLY A 111 -10.34 8.48 -5.49
CA GLY A 111 -9.43 9.32 -4.72
C GLY A 111 -10.06 10.60 -4.15
N GLN A 112 -11.33 10.89 -4.42
CA GLN A 112 -11.97 12.14 -3.97
C GLN A 112 -12.12 12.20 -2.44
N SER A 113 -12.17 13.41 -1.89
CA SER A 113 -12.42 13.64 -0.47
C SER A 113 -13.74 13.03 -0.01
N ILE A 114 -13.80 12.59 1.25
CA ILE A 114 -15.00 11.96 1.80
C ILE A 114 -16.20 12.90 1.79
N SER A 115 -15.98 14.21 1.95
CA SER A 115 -17.06 15.21 1.88
C SER A 115 -17.72 15.24 0.50
N GLY A 116 -16.92 15.21 -0.57
CA GLY A 116 -17.44 15.17 -1.93
C GLY A 116 -18.18 13.86 -2.24
N LEU A 117 -17.72 12.75 -1.66
CA LEU A 117 -18.39 11.46 -1.78
C LEU A 117 -19.71 11.41 -1.01
N GLU A 118 -19.76 11.96 0.20
CA GLU A 118 -20.95 12.00 1.04
C GLU A 118 -22.06 12.82 0.37
N ASP A 119 -21.72 13.97 -0.23
CA ASP A 119 -22.66 14.79 -1.01
C ASP A 119 -23.14 14.08 -2.29
N ALA A 120 -22.27 13.29 -2.92
CA ALA A 120 -22.61 12.52 -4.13
C ALA A 120 -23.45 11.26 -3.84
N ALA A 121 -23.38 10.72 -2.62
CA ALA A 121 -23.98 9.44 -2.24
C ALA A 121 -25.50 9.51 -1.99
N ILE A 122 -26.26 9.94 -2.99
CA ILE A 122 -27.72 10.11 -2.88
C ILE A 122 -28.45 8.76 -3.04
N PRO A 123 -29.42 8.39 -2.16
CA PRO A 123 -30.13 7.12 -2.25
C PRO A 123 -30.87 6.96 -3.57
N GLY A 124 -30.74 5.77 -4.18
CA GLY A 124 -31.39 5.46 -5.47
C GLY A 124 -30.84 6.20 -6.68
N LYS A 125 -29.79 7.04 -6.53
CA LYS A 125 -29.13 7.73 -7.65
C LYS A 125 -27.79 7.10 -7.97
N ASN A 126 -27.42 7.22 -9.24
CA ASN A 126 -26.12 6.81 -9.74
C ASN A 126 -25.14 7.98 -9.71
N VAL A 127 -23.89 7.67 -9.39
CA VAL A 127 -22.75 8.56 -9.51
C VAL A 127 -21.96 8.15 -10.75
N SER A 128 -21.66 9.12 -11.62
CA SER A 128 -20.90 8.87 -12.84
C SER A 128 -19.50 9.45 -12.72
N PHE A 129 -18.50 8.67 -13.10
CA PHE A 129 -17.11 9.06 -13.19
C PHE A 129 -16.68 9.10 -14.64
N ALA A 130 -15.92 10.13 -15.00
CA ALA A 130 -15.27 10.22 -16.29
C ALA A 130 -14.15 9.17 -16.39
N LEU A 131 -13.93 8.67 -17.61
CA LEU A 131 -12.78 7.85 -17.93
C LEU A 131 -11.58 8.76 -18.22
N PRO A 132 -10.34 8.30 -17.96
CA PRO A 132 -9.15 8.97 -18.47
C PRO A 132 -9.25 9.17 -19.99
N PRO A 133 -8.82 10.32 -20.55
CA PRO A 133 -9.00 10.62 -21.97
C PRO A 133 -8.44 9.54 -22.90
N GLU A 134 -7.28 8.98 -22.57
CA GLU A 134 -6.64 7.89 -23.32
C GLU A 134 -7.52 6.63 -23.34
N MET A 135 -8.01 6.21 -22.17
CA MET A 135 -8.90 5.05 -22.05
C MET A 135 -10.24 5.29 -22.76
N MET A 136 -10.77 6.50 -22.69
CA MET A 136 -12.00 6.88 -23.39
C MET A 136 -11.81 6.78 -24.91
N ALA A 137 -10.73 7.34 -25.45
CA ALA A 137 -10.42 7.28 -26.88
C ALA A 137 -10.26 5.83 -27.36
N MET A 138 -9.53 5.00 -26.60
CA MET A 138 -9.40 3.57 -26.87
C MET A 138 -10.76 2.87 -26.91
N LEU A 139 -11.62 3.08 -25.90
CA LEU A 139 -12.93 2.45 -25.85
C LEU A 139 -13.85 2.87 -27.00
N ILE A 140 -13.82 4.15 -27.38
CA ILE A 140 -14.61 4.65 -28.51
C ILE A 140 -14.18 3.97 -29.81
N GLN A 141 -12.88 3.82 -30.03
CA GLN A 141 -12.31 3.21 -31.22
C GLN A 141 -12.53 1.69 -31.25
N ASP A 142 -12.14 0.98 -30.19
CA ASP A 142 -12.14 -0.49 -30.11
C ASP A 142 -13.56 -1.07 -30.14
N LEU A 143 -14.51 -0.40 -29.50
CA LEU A 143 -15.90 -0.84 -29.42
C LEU A 143 -16.82 -0.11 -30.42
N ASN A 144 -16.26 0.72 -31.30
CA ASN A 144 -16.97 1.53 -32.29
C ASN A 144 -18.16 2.31 -31.69
N LEU A 145 -17.95 2.94 -30.53
CA LEU A 145 -19.01 3.61 -29.78
C LEU A 145 -19.32 4.98 -30.40
N SER A 146 -20.60 5.24 -30.67
CA SER A 146 -21.07 6.56 -31.11
C SER A 146 -21.42 7.49 -29.93
N MET A 147 -21.26 7.02 -28.70
CA MET A 147 -21.66 7.71 -27.48
C MET A 147 -20.53 7.70 -26.45
N GLU A 148 -20.46 8.75 -25.62
CA GLU A 148 -19.45 8.89 -24.57
C GLU A 148 -19.66 7.79 -23.49
N PRO A 149 -18.68 6.89 -23.29
CA PRO A 149 -18.72 5.91 -22.22
C PRO A 149 -18.44 6.59 -20.87
N LYS A 150 -19.11 6.14 -19.82
CA LYS A 150 -18.91 6.59 -18.44
C LYS A 150 -18.90 5.40 -17.50
N ARG A 151 -18.10 5.52 -16.44
CA ARG A 151 -18.16 4.61 -15.31
C ARG A 151 -19.30 5.04 -14.41
N VAL A 152 -20.15 4.10 -14.03
CA VAL A 152 -21.35 4.36 -13.24
C VAL A 152 -21.33 3.47 -12.01
N VAL A 153 -21.54 4.07 -10.85
CA VAL A 153 -21.70 3.35 -9.58
C VAL A 153 -23.00 3.79 -8.92
N GLY A 154 -23.60 2.87 -8.17
CA GLY A 154 -24.75 3.21 -7.35
C GLY A 154 -24.33 4.03 -6.13
N GLY A 155 -25.16 4.96 -5.68
CA GLY A 155 -24.90 5.73 -4.46
C GLY A 155 -24.75 4.85 -3.21
N ASN A 156 -25.31 3.64 -3.21
CA ASN A 156 -25.09 2.62 -2.18
C ASN A 156 -23.63 2.15 -2.10
N GLN A 157 -22.94 2.03 -3.25
CA GLN A 157 -21.52 1.64 -3.28
C GLN A 157 -20.63 2.74 -2.71
N ILE A 158 -20.96 4.01 -3.00
CA ILE A 158 -20.26 5.15 -2.39
C ILE A 158 -20.52 5.18 -0.87
N ARG A 159 -21.74 4.90 -0.42
CA ARG A 159 -21.99 4.76 1.03
C ARG A 159 -21.19 3.64 1.67
N ALA A 160 -21.12 2.47 1.04
CA ALA A 160 -20.33 1.35 1.58
C ALA A 160 -18.85 1.72 1.75
N LEU A 161 -18.29 2.53 0.84
CA LEU A 161 -16.95 3.11 0.98
C LEU A 161 -16.87 4.05 2.19
N ILE A 162 -17.84 4.96 2.35
CA ILE A 162 -17.89 5.89 3.50
C ILE A 162 -18.02 5.12 4.82
N ASP A 163 -18.85 4.08 4.86
CA ASP A 163 -19.01 3.20 6.01
C ASP A 163 -17.71 2.45 6.33
N ALA A 164 -16.95 2.02 5.32
CA ALA A 164 -15.65 1.40 5.53
C ALA A 164 -14.65 2.36 6.20
N VAL A 165 -14.67 3.65 5.83
CA VAL A 165 -13.86 4.69 6.50
C VAL A 165 -14.28 4.86 7.96
N ARG A 166 -15.59 4.96 8.23
CA ARG A 166 -16.14 5.07 9.59
C ARG A 166 -15.77 3.85 10.44
N ASN A 167 -15.92 2.64 9.89
CA ASN A 167 -15.61 1.39 10.60
C ASN A 167 -14.12 1.27 10.91
N LYS A 168 -13.25 1.66 9.97
CA LYS A 168 -11.80 1.68 10.19
C LYS A 168 -11.42 2.63 11.33
N LEU A 169 -12.04 3.80 11.38
CA LEU A 169 -11.83 4.77 12.44
C LEU A 169 -12.38 4.31 13.79
N LEU A 170 -13.57 3.71 13.79
CA LEU A 170 -14.18 3.14 14.99
C LEU A 170 -13.28 2.05 15.59
N THR A 171 -12.78 1.14 14.74
CA THR A 171 -11.85 0.09 15.16
C THR A 171 -10.61 0.71 15.82
N TRP A 172 -10.00 1.70 15.17
CA TRP A 172 -8.86 2.42 15.76
C TRP A 172 -9.17 3.06 17.11
N ALA A 173 -10.33 3.71 17.26
CA ALA A 173 -10.72 4.31 18.53
C ALA A 173 -10.98 3.25 19.62
N LEU A 174 -11.55 2.10 19.26
CA LEU A 174 -11.73 0.97 20.17
C LEU A 174 -10.39 0.36 20.59
N ASP A 175 -9.46 0.16 19.67
CA ASP A 175 -8.11 -0.36 19.97
C ASP A 175 -7.37 0.55 20.96
N LEU A 176 -7.49 1.87 20.81
CA LEU A 176 -6.96 2.84 21.76
C LEU A 176 -7.63 2.72 23.14
N ALA A 177 -8.96 2.58 23.17
CA ALA A 177 -9.70 2.44 24.42
C ALA A 177 -9.37 1.13 25.17
N GLU A 178 -9.21 0.02 24.44
CA GLU A 178 -8.79 -1.27 25.00
C GLU A 178 -7.39 -1.21 25.61
N ALA A 179 -6.49 -0.40 25.02
CA ALA A 179 -5.18 -0.12 25.56
C ALA A 179 -5.18 0.87 26.74
N GLY A 180 -6.34 1.34 27.19
CA GLY A 180 -6.46 2.29 28.30
C GLY A 180 -6.19 3.75 27.92
N ILE A 181 -6.08 4.06 26.62
CA ILE A 181 -5.84 5.41 26.13
C ILE A 181 -7.18 6.13 26.01
N GLN A 182 -7.39 7.16 26.84
CA GLN A 182 -8.68 7.85 26.93
C GLN A 182 -8.58 9.32 26.49
N GLY A 183 -7.47 9.98 26.83
CA GLY A 183 -7.27 11.39 26.52
C GLY A 183 -8.20 12.33 27.29
N GLU A 184 -8.01 12.44 28.60
CA GLU A 184 -8.77 13.35 29.47
C GLU A 184 -8.52 14.83 29.11
N GLY A 185 -9.58 15.64 29.08
CA GLY A 185 -9.46 17.09 28.85
C GLY A 185 -8.86 17.45 27.50
N MET A 186 -9.13 16.66 26.45
CA MET A 186 -8.58 16.85 25.09
C MET A 186 -7.05 16.77 25.01
N SER A 187 -6.39 16.13 25.98
CA SER A 187 -4.93 15.95 26.03
C SER A 187 -4.58 14.51 26.36
N PHE A 188 -3.42 14.03 25.91
CA PHE A 188 -2.90 12.71 26.26
C PHE A 188 -1.64 12.82 27.11
N THR A 189 -1.53 11.95 28.10
CA THR A 189 -0.33 11.82 28.93
C THR A 189 0.85 11.29 28.09
N PRO A 190 2.11 11.52 28.53
CA PRO A 190 3.27 10.95 27.85
C PRO A 190 3.25 9.41 27.78
N GLN A 191 2.67 8.76 28.79
CA GLN A 191 2.54 7.29 28.82
C GLN A 191 1.56 6.81 27.75
N GLU A 192 0.36 7.40 27.66
CA GLU A 192 -0.60 7.09 26.59
C GLU A 192 -0.01 7.33 25.20
N GLN A 193 0.76 8.40 25.01
CA GLN A 193 1.46 8.66 23.74
C GLN A 193 2.49 7.58 23.39
N GLN A 194 3.14 6.98 24.38
CA GLN A 194 4.13 5.92 24.18
C GLN A 194 3.44 4.58 23.86
N GLU A 195 2.37 4.25 24.59
CA GLU A 195 1.56 3.05 24.32
C GLU A 195 0.87 3.14 22.95
N ALA A 196 0.31 4.29 22.60
CA ALA A 196 -0.29 4.54 21.30
C ALA A 196 0.69 4.33 20.14
N GLN A 197 1.98 4.63 20.32
CA GLN A 197 2.98 4.42 19.28
C GLN A 197 3.23 2.93 18.99
N GLN A 198 3.02 2.05 19.97
CA GLN A 198 3.15 0.60 19.76
C GLN A 198 1.96 0.02 18.98
N LEU A 199 0.80 0.68 19.03
CA LEU A 199 -0.41 0.31 18.29
C LEU A 199 -0.46 0.90 16.88
N ALA A 200 0.45 1.81 16.55
CA ALA A 200 0.48 2.40 15.22
C ALA A 200 0.82 1.30 14.18
N PRO A 201 0.09 1.21 13.06
CA PRO A 201 0.48 0.33 11.97
C PRO A 201 1.91 0.64 11.53
N VAL A 202 2.63 -0.40 11.10
CA VAL A 202 3.96 -0.27 10.52
C VAL A 202 3.85 -0.69 9.06
N ASN A 203 3.85 0.29 8.15
CA ASN A 203 3.77 0.01 6.72
C ASN A 203 5.17 -0.19 6.12
N ILE A 204 5.51 -1.43 5.75
CA ILE A 204 6.77 -1.76 5.09
C ILE A 204 6.55 -1.85 3.59
N HIS A 205 7.11 -0.89 2.85
CA HIS A 205 7.04 -0.87 1.40
C HIS A 205 8.34 -1.43 0.80
N ILE A 206 8.25 -2.59 0.16
CA ILE A 206 9.37 -3.19 -0.57
C ILE A 206 9.15 -2.92 -2.06
N ARG A 207 9.97 -2.06 -2.66
CA ARG A 207 9.94 -1.76 -4.10
C ARG A 207 11.15 -2.42 -4.79
N GLY A 208 10.90 -3.12 -5.90
CA GLY A 208 11.93 -3.81 -6.68
C GLY A 208 12.01 -5.32 -6.41
N ASN A 209 13.06 -5.97 -6.91
CA ASN A 209 13.26 -7.41 -6.70
C ASN A 209 13.85 -7.67 -5.31
N ALA A 210 13.12 -8.38 -4.45
CA ALA A 210 13.48 -8.67 -3.07
C ALA A 210 13.87 -10.15 -2.88
N THR A 211 14.75 -10.65 -3.75
CA THR A 211 15.26 -12.02 -3.68
C THR A 211 16.03 -12.25 -2.38
N GLY A 212 15.60 -13.23 -1.58
CA GLY A 212 16.20 -13.56 -0.29
C GLY A 212 15.78 -12.64 0.86
N PHE A 213 14.71 -11.85 0.69
CA PHE A 213 14.20 -11.02 1.77
C PHE A 213 13.64 -11.86 2.92
N GLN A 214 14.13 -11.58 4.12
CA GLN A 214 13.73 -12.23 5.36
C GLN A 214 13.16 -11.17 6.29
N PHE A 215 11.98 -11.44 6.86
CA PHE A 215 11.31 -10.51 7.76
C PHE A 215 10.89 -11.23 9.04
N MET A 216 11.38 -10.71 10.16
CA MET A 216 11.06 -11.21 11.49
C MET A 216 10.60 -10.05 12.35
N GLN A 217 9.31 -10.03 12.67
CA GLN A 217 8.73 -9.05 13.59
C GLN A 217 8.43 -9.74 14.91
N ASN A 218 8.90 -9.16 16.02
CA ASN A 218 8.69 -9.68 17.38
C ASN A 218 9.08 -11.17 17.56
N SER A 219 10.30 -11.54 17.17
CA SER A 219 10.83 -12.91 17.36
C SER A 219 12.11 -12.92 18.20
N PRO A 220 12.03 -12.75 19.54
CA PRO A 220 13.21 -12.87 20.40
C PRO A 220 13.81 -14.28 20.29
N GLY A 221 15.05 -14.39 19.79
CA GLY A 221 15.74 -15.68 19.60
C GLY A 221 15.37 -16.44 18.33
N GLY A 222 14.58 -15.86 17.43
CA GLY A 222 14.27 -16.52 16.16
C GLY A 222 15.48 -16.52 15.21
N GLN A 223 15.75 -17.68 14.62
CA GLN A 223 16.73 -17.84 13.55
C GLN A 223 16.00 -18.19 12.26
N GLN A 224 16.20 -17.40 11.21
CA GLN A 224 15.65 -17.69 9.89
C GLN A 224 16.75 -18.30 9.01
N GLN A 225 16.49 -19.51 8.52
CA GLN A 225 17.35 -20.21 7.57
C GLN A 225 16.61 -20.31 6.24
N GLN A 226 17.23 -19.83 5.17
CA GLN A 226 16.70 -20.00 3.82
C GLN A 226 17.26 -21.29 3.25
N THR A 227 16.40 -22.28 3.02
CA THR A 227 16.81 -23.51 2.33
C THR A 227 16.79 -23.25 0.83
N VAL A 228 17.97 -23.12 0.22
CA VAL A 228 18.10 -23.05 -1.24
C VAL A 228 17.94 -24.46 -1.82
N THR A 229 16.90 -24.70 -2.59
CA THR A 229 16.64 -26.01 -3.21
C THR A 229 17.58 -26.26 -4.40
N SER A 230 17.81 -27.53 -4.75
CA SER A 230 18.61 -27.88 -5.94
C SER A 230 18.05 -27.26 -7.23
N GLU A 231 16.73 -27.23 -7.38
CA GLU A 231 16.03 -26.61 -8.52
C GLU A 231 16.33 -25.11 -8.63
N GLN A 232 16.38 -24.39 -7.50
CA GLN A 232 16.74 -22.98 -7.47
C GLN A 232 18.20 -22.75 -7.88
N LYS A 233 19.11 -23.64 -7.48
CA LYS A 233 20.51 -23.56 -7.90
C LYS A 233 20.67 -23.84 -9.39
N GLU A 234 19.94 -24.81 -9.94
CA GLU A 234 19.94 -25.11 -11.37
C GLU A 234 19.39 -23.93 -12.20
N ALA A 235 18.27 -23.36 -11.77
CA ALA A 235 17.70 -22.18 -12.42
C ALA A 235 18.63 -20.96 -12.37
N ALA A 236 19.27 -20.71 -11.22
CA ALA A 236 20.24 -19.63 -11.07
C ALA A 236 21.48 -19.84 -11.96
N LEU A 237 22.00 -21.07 -12.04
CA LEU A 237 23.11 -21.40 -12.93
C LEU A 237 22.74 -21.20 -14.41
N ALA A 238 21.57 -21.71 -14.80
CA ALA A 238 21.06 -21.59 -16.17
C ALA A 238 20.86 -20.12 -16.60
N ALA A 239 20.47 -19.24 -15.67
CA ALA A 239 20.31 -17.81 -15.92
C ALA A 239 21.64 -17.04 -15.93
N LEU A 240 22.59 -17.42 -15.06
CA LEU A 240 23.89 -16.77 -14.96
C LEU A 240 24.76 -16.97 -16.21
N LEU A 241 24.73 -18.17 -16.81
CA LEU A 241 25.54 -18.52 -17.97
C LEU A 241 25.37 -17.59 -19.19
N PRO A 242 24.14 -17.38 -19.73
CA PRO A 242 23.93 -16.50 -20.88
C PRO A 242 24.22 -15.03 -20.54
N TRP A 243 23.93 -14.61 -19.31
CA TRP A 243 24.23 -13.25 -18.86
C TRP A 243 25.74 -12.98 -18.82
N LEU A 244 26.52 -13.89 -18.24
CA LEU A 244 27.97 -13.74 -18.15
C LEU A 244 28.62 -13.77 -19.54
N ALA A 245 28.13 -14.63 -20.44
CA ALA A 245 28.57 -14.64 -21.85
C ALA A 245 28.29 -13.29 -22.55
N GLN A 246 27.15 -12.66 -22.28
CA GLN A 246 26.82 -11.36 -22.84
C GLN A 246 27.73 -10.25 -22.29
N VAL A 247 28.04 -10.26 -20.99
CA VAL A 247 28.94 -9.28 -20.37
C VAL A 247 30.33 -9.34 -20.99
N ILE A 248 30.87 -10.55 -21.19
CA ILE A 248 32.16 -10.75 -21.85
C ILE A 248 32.11 -10.27 -23.31
N ALA A 249 31.05 -10.62 -24.05
CA ALA A 249 30.90 -10.25 -25.46
C ALA A 249 30.72 -8.74 -25.69
N GLN A 250 30.17 -7.99 -24.72
CA GLN A 250 30.04 -6.53 -24.82
C GLN A 250 31.41 -5.81 -24.80
N GLY A 251 32.48 -6.47 -24.33
CA GLY A 251 33.84 -5.93 -24.39
C GLY A 251 34.07 -4.64 -23.60
N LYS A 252 33.19 -4.33 -22.63
CA LYS A 252 33.28 -3.12 -21.79
C LYS A 252 34.32 -3.21 -20.66
N LEU A 253 34.82 -4.41 -20.41
CA LEU A 253 35.81 -4.71 -19.37
C LEU A 253 37.22 -4.77 -19.96
N GLN A 254 38.24 -4.64 -19.12
CA GLN A 254 39.63 -4.83 -19.52
C GLN A 254 39.85 -6.25 -20.06
N ARG A 255 40.82 -6.40 -20.97
CA ARG A 255 41.07 -7.67 -21.69
C ARG A 255 41.44 -8.80 -20.74
N GLU A 256 42.19 -8.48 -19.70
CA GLU A 256 42.62 -9.39 -18.63
C GLU A 256 41.41 -9.88 -17.83
N VAL A 257 40.52 -8.97 -17.43
CA VAL A 257 39.28 -9.28 -16.70
C VAL A 257 38.34 -10.15 -17.54
N CYS A 258 38.20 -9.86 -18.84
CA CYS A 258 37.41 -10.70 -19.75
C CYS A 258 37.99 -12.11 -19.89
N ALA A 259 39.31 -12.26 -19.90
CA ALA A 259 39.96 -13.57 -19.97
C ALA A 259 39.73 -14.40 -18.69
N GLU A 260 39.79 -13.76 -17.52
CA GLU A 260 39.47 -14.40 -16.24
C GLU A 260 38.00 -14.82 -16.18
N LEU A 261 37.06 -13.93 -16.51
CA LEU A 261 35.63 -14.26 -16.54
C LEU A 261 35.29 -15.35 -17.55
N GLN A 262 36.01 -15.42 -18.68
CA GLN A 262 35.84 -16.46 -19.67
C GLN A 262 36.25 -17.84 -19.13
N ALA A 263 37.37 -17.92 -18.38
CA ALA A 263 37.80 -19.16 -17.75
C ALA A 263 36.79 -19.65 -16.70
N GLU A 264 36.23 -18.75 -15.91
CA GLU A 264 35.18 -19.08 -14.93
C GLU A 264 33.87 -19.50 -15.61
N LEU A 265 33.47 -18.82 -16.70
CA LEU A 265 32.31 -19.18 -17.50
C LEU A 265 32.42 -20.59 -18.07
N ASP A 266 33.58 -20.96 -18.61
CA ASP A 266 33.78 -22.29 -19.18
C ASP A 266 33.74 -23.39 -18.10
N THR A 267 34.25 -23.08 -16.91
CA THR A 267 34.13 -23.96 -15.73
C THR A 267 32.67 -24.14 -15.32
N LEU A 268 31.86 -23.07 -15.26
CA LEU A 268 30.44 -23.14 -14.97
C LEU A 268 29.65 -23.93 -16.03
N LYS A 269 29.96 -23.74 -17.32
CA LYS A 269 29.34 -24.51 -18.41
C LYS A 269 29.64 -25.99 -18.29
N ALA A 270 30.88 -26.35 -17.97
CA ALA A 270 31.27 -27.74 -17.76
C ALA A 270 30.53 -28.38 -16.58
N GLN A 271 30.34 -27.63 -15.48
CA GLN A 271 29.54 -28.10 -14.34
C GLN A 271 28.05 -28.22 -14.69
N ALA A 272 27.49 -27.29 -15.45
CA ALA A 272 26.09 -27.32 -15.87
C ALA A 272 25.76 -28.50 -16.82
N ALA A 273 26.73 -28.92 -17.65
CA ALA A 273 26.59 -30.06 -18.54
C ALA A 273 26.84 -31.42 -17.86
N SER A 274 27.35 -31.43 -16.63
CA SER A 274 27.62 -32.66 -15.88
C SER A 274 26.31 -33.31 -15.43
N PRO A 275 26.14 -34.64 -15.56
CA PRO A 275 24.98 -35.35 -15.01
C PRO A 275 24.94 -35.30 -13.46
N ASN A 276 26.07 -34.99 -12.82
CA ASN A 276 26.18 -34.75 -11.39
C ASN A 276 26.97 -33.45 -11.15
N PRO A 277 26.32 -32.28 -11.17
CA PRO A 277 26.98 -31.00 -10.93
C PRO A 277 27.56 -30.93 -9.51
N LYS A 278 28.82 -30.51 -9.38
CA LYS A 278 29.46 -30.34 -8.07
C LYS A 278 29.16 -28.96 -7.51
N TRP A 279 28.06 -28.84 -6.77
CA TRP A 279 27.63 -27.57 -6.17
C TRP A 279 28.70 -26.80 -5.39
N PRO A 280 29.60 -27.42 -4.59
CA PRO A 280 30.67 -26.69 -3.92
C PRO A 280 31.65 -26.02 -4.89
N VAL A 281 31.91 -26.64 -6.04
CA VAL A 281 32.78 -26.07 -7.09
C VAL A 281 32.07 -24.91 -7.79
N ILE A 282 30.78 -25.09 -8.11
CA ILE A 282 29.95 -24.04 -8.69
C ILE A 282 29.89 -22.81 -7.77
N GLY A 283 29.72 -23.03 -6.46
CA GLY A 283 29.69 -21.94 -5.47
C GLY A 283 31.01 -21.19 -5.37
N ALA A 284 32.15 -21.91 -5.36
CA ALA A 284 33.47 -21.28 -5.36
C ALA A 284 33.72 -20.44 -6.62
N VAL A 285 33.37 -20.97 -7.79
CA VAL A 285 33.48 -20.28 -9.08
C VAL A 285 32.56 -19.07 -9.14
N ALA A 286 31.31 -19.19 -8.67
CA ALA A 286 30.39 -18.06 -8.55
C ALA A 286 30.95 -16.96 -7.62
N GLY A 287 31.62 -17.35 -6.52
CA GLY A 287 32.33 -16.41 -5.64
C GLY A 287 33.46 -15.67 -6.36
N SER A 288 34.24 -16.39 -7.17
CA SER A 288 35.30 -15.79 -8.01
C SER A 288 34.73 -14.79 -9.02
N VAL A 289 33.69 -15.19 -9.78
CA VAL A 289 32.98 -14.31 -10.74
C VAL A 289 32.48 -13.03 -10.07
N ARG A 290 31.91 -13.16 -8.86
CA ARG A 290 31.46 -11.99 -8.09
C ARG A 290 32.62 -11.05 -7.76
N ALA A 291 33.73 -11.57 -7.23
CA ALA A 291 34.90 -10.77 -6.85
C ALA A 291 35.52 -10.05 -8.05
N ILE A 292 35.62 -10.71 -9.20
CA ILE A 292 36.14 -10.13 -10.44
C ILE A 292 35.25 -8.97 -10.91
N LEU A 293 33.92 -9.15 -10.90
CA LEU A 293 32.97 -8.11 -11.32
C LEU A 293 32.92 -6.92 -10.34
N GLU A 294 33.06 -7.17 -9.03
CA GLU A 294 33.15 -6.10 -8.03
C GLU A 294 34.45 -5.28 -8.19
N GLY A 295 35.57 -5.94 -8.52
CA GLY A 295 36.87 -5.29 -8.74
C GLY A 295 36.98 -4.49 -10.04
N ALA A 296 36.21 -4.86 -11.07
CA ALA A 296 36.26 -4.21 -12.39
C ALA A 296 35.41 -2.93 -12.51
N GLY A 297 34.82 -2.46 -11.40
CA GLY A 297 33.91 -1.32 -11.34
C GLY A 297 32.47 -1.80 -11.24
N GLY A 298 31.85 -1.60 -10.08
CA GLY A 298 30.54 -2.17 -9.71
C GLY A 298 29.35 -1.83 -10.62
N GLU A 299 29.51 -0.95 -11.61
CA GLU A 299 28.47 -0.65 -12.61
C GLU A 299 28.14 -1.83 -13.54
N VAL A 300 29.03 -2.82 -13.67
CA VAL A 300 28.79 -4.01 -14.52
C VAL A 300 27.92 -5.06 -13.81
N LEU A 301 27.82 -5.00 -12.47
CA LEU A 301 27.10 -5.98 -11.67
C LEU A 301 25.60 -5.63 -11.58
N ALA A 302 24.79 -6.24 -12.44
CA ALA A 302 23.34 -6.09 -12.39
C ALA A 302 22.75 -6.74 -11.13
N ALA A 303 21.72 -6.11 -10.53
CA ALA A 303 21.05 -6.62 -9.32
C ALA A 303 20.51 -8.06 -9.48
N GLN A 304 20.07 -8.43 -10.69
CA GLN A 304 19.62 -9.79 -11.00
C GLN A 304 20.77 -10.81 -10.98
N ALA A 305 21.95 -10.43 -11.49
CA ALA A 305 23.14 -11.28 -11.47
C ALA A 305 23.65 -11.51 -10.05
N LEU A 306 23.60 -10.48 -9.19
CA LEU A 306 23.90 -10.62 -7.77
C LEU A 306 23.02 -11.68 -7.11
N GLY A 307 21.71 -11.67 -7.39
CA GLY A 307 20.75 -12.64 -6.87
C GLY A 307 21.10 -14.09 -7.25
N TRP A 308 21.45 -14.34 -8.51
CA TRP A 308 21.88 -15.67 -8.96
C TRP A 308 23.18 -16.10 -8.31
N LEU A 309 24.17 -15.21 -8.22
CA LEU A 309 25.46 -15.50 -7.58
C LEU A 309 25.27 -15.82 -6.09
N THR A 310 24.40 -15.12 -5.37
CA THR A 310 24.08 -15.41 -3.95
C THR A 310 23.45 -16.80 -3.78
N ILE A 311 22.55 -17.21 -4.68
CA ILE A 311 21.93 -18.54 -4.67
C ILE A 311 23.00 -19.64 -4.88
N LEU A 312 23.96 -19.41 -5.78
CA LEU A 312 24.97 -20.39 -6.16
C LEU A 312 26.11 -20.53 -5.15
N ILE A 313 26.57 -19.40 -4.57
CA ILE A 313 27.60 -19.40 -3.52
C ILE A 313 27.11 -20.18 -2.29
N GLY A 314 25.83 -20.05 -1.98
CA GLY A 314 25.22 -20.64 -0.79
C GLY A 314 25.62 -19.86 0.46
N SER A 315 24.62 -19.58 1.30
CA SER A 315 24.82 -19.19 2.70
C SER A 315 25.24 -20.39 3.54
#